data_AF-A0A409YC07-F1
#
_entry.id   AF-A0A409YC07-F1
#
_cell.length_a   1.000
_cell.length_b   1.000
_cell.length_c   1.000
_cell.angle_alpha   90.00
_cell.angle_beta   90.00
_cell.angle_gamma   90.00
#
_symmetry.space_group_name_H-M   'P 1'
#
loop_
_entity.id
_entity.type
_entity.pdbx_description
1 polymer ?
#
loop_
_entity_poly.entity_id
_entity_poly.type
_entity_poly.pdbx_seq_one_letter_code
_entity_poly.pdbx_strand_id
1 'polypeptide(L)'
;MFEKQSHWLYLEGFFRLKGYTMFKPVNRNFGKRGWNILVPGPQQASSRARCSEYPYARKEYTEEPLQFYYTFNESLAYNQTSDELRIWRRLHSPGIKNHPRNRVIPVLEYLEFDGLIFIVMPWWDSPAFSDYATAEEILNMAECILDTVDFFHEHRIVHRDITFQNIGLNVIIDKNHNFPKGHHDPKEALYAIIDFGFSLIYPYETPLEEVTTTLRYGCEVPSKIKEYRARNPFTLETHYTVKMIEGAARVVEKFIPEIGPFFDDILKVEEENRPFAREVLQRFRQLKASLTPEQLHTPVQDRYWKRGKFYSK
;
A
#
# COMPACT_ATOMS: atom_id res chain seq x y z
N MET A 1 -27.59 -17.18 3.72
CA MET A 1 -26.11 -17.25 3.51
C MET A 1 -25.70 -17.51 2.04
N PHE A 2 -26.63 -17.86 1.14
CA PHE A 2 -26.45 -17.79 -0.32
C PHE A 2 -26.58 -16.37 -0.91
N GLU A 3 -27.16 -15.42 -0.16
CA GLU A 3 -27.44 -14.05 -0.63
C GLU A 3 -26.19 -13.16 -0.78
N LYS A 4 -25.09 -13.43 -0.07
CA LYS A 4 -23.89 -12.56 -0.15
C LYS A 4 -23.08 -12.72 -1.45
N GLN A 5 -23.31 -13.78 -2.22
CA GLN A 5 -22.67 -14.01 -3.52
C GLN A 5 -23.48 -13.41 -4.69
N SER A 6 -24.71 -12.92 -4.47
CA SER A 6 -25.61 -12.54 -5.56
C SER A 6 -25.17 -11.28 -6.30
N HIS A 7 -24.64 -10.27 -5.60
CA HIS A 7 -24.39 -8.95 -6.20
C HIS A 7 -23.20 -8.94 -7.18
N TRP A 8 -22.07 -9.55 -6.84
CA TRP A 8 -20.92 -9.60 -7.75
C TRP A 8 -21.16 -10.53 -8.94
N LEU A 9 -21.83 -11.67 -8.73
CA LEU A 9 -22.23 -12.54 -9.84
C LEU A 9 -23.24 -11.87 -10.77
N TYR A 10 -24.14 -11.05 -10.23
CA TYR A 10 -25.05 -10.22 -11.03
C TYR A 10 -24.29 -9.26 -11.96
N LEU A 11 -23.15 -8.73 -11.51
CA LEU A 11 -22.28 -7.85 -12.31
C LEU A 11 -21.43 -8.59 -13.35
N GLU A 12 -21.43 -9.94 -13.40
CA GLU A 12 -20.60 -10.71 -14.36
C GLU A 12 -20.89 -10.31 -15.81
N GLY A 13 -22.17 -10.12 -16.15
CA GLY A 13 -22.58 -9.66 -17.48
C GLY A 13 -22.07 -8.25 -17.80
N PHE A 14 -22.15 -7.34 -16.83
CA PHE A 14 -21.65 -5.97 -16.97
C PHE A 14 -20.13 -5.93 -17.22
N PHE A 15 -19.34 -6.60 -16.38
CA PHE A 15 -17.88 -6.64 -16.55
C PHE A 15 -17.47 -7.31 -17.86
N ARG A 16 -18.19 -8.37 -18.27
CA ARG A 16 -17.94 -9.03 -19.56
C ARG A 16 -18.20 -8.10 -20.74
N LEU A 17 -19.27 -7.30 -20.72
CA LEU A 17 -19.54 -6.27 -21.74
C LEU A 17 -18.44 -5.21 -21.81
N LYS A 18 -17.76 -4.94 -20.69
CA LYS A 18 -16.60 -4.04 -20.60
C LYS A 18 -15.27 -4.72 -20.94
N GLY A 19 -15.27 -6.01 -21.32
CA GLY A 19 -14.06 -6.75 -21.69
C GLY A 19 -13.25 -7.27 -20.50
N TYR A 20 -13.85 -7.34 -19.32
CA TYR A 20 -13.24 -7.92 -18.11
C TYR A 20 -13.80 -9.30 -17.82
N THR A 21 -12.94 -10.18 -17.31
CA THR A 21 -13.31 -11.51 -16.84
C THR A 21 -13.32 -11.52 -15.33
N MET A 22 -14.47 -11.84 -14.73
CA MET A 22 -14.55 -12.09 -13.29
C MET A 22 -14.01 -13.48 -12.98
N PHE A 23 -13.00 -13.55 -12.10
CA PHE A 23 -12.49 -14.84 -11.64
C PHE A 23 -13.45 -15.50 -10.66
N LYS A 24 -13.44 -16.83 -10.67
CA LYS A 24 -14.32 -17.64 -9.83
C LYS A 24 -13.49 -18.32 -8.74
N PRO A 25 -14.00 -18.41 -7.51
CA PRO A 25 -13.30 -19.10 -6.44
C PRO A 25 -13.26 -20.60 -6.69
N VAL A 26 -12.10 -21.21 -6.41
CA VAL A 26 -11.84 -22.64 -6.61
C VAL A 26 -12.64 -23.50 -5.62
N ASN A 27 -12.91 -23.01 -4.41
CA ASN A 27 -13.71 -23.71 -3.40
C ASN A 27 -15.01 -22.95 -3.09
N ARG A 28 -16.16 -23.57 -3.34
CA ARG A 28 -17.50 -23.00 -3.04
C ARG A 28 -17.85 -22.93 -1.53
N ASN A 29 -16.92 -23.33 -0.65
CA ASN A 29 -17.10 -23.32 0.80
C ASN A 29 -16.49 -22.06 1.45
N PHE A 30 -17.21 -20.94 1.31
CA PHE A 30 -16.84 -19.62 1.84
C PHE A 30 -16.96 -19.50 3.38
N GLY A 31 -17.40 -20.55 4.06
CA GLY A 31 -17.79 -20.50 5.48
C GLY A 31 -16.68 -20.73 6.50
N LYS A 32 -15.48 -21.16 6.08
CA LYS A 32 -14.35 -21.41 6.98
C LYS A 32 -13.15 -20.61 6.49
N ARG A 33 -12.67 -19.67 7.32
CA ARG A 33 -11.64 -18.66 7.04
C ARG A 33 -10.54 -19.08 6.07
N GLY A 34 -10.19 -18.14 5.19
CA GLY A 34 -8.80 -17.83 4.87
C GLY A 34 -8.42 -18.06 3.40
N TRP A 35 -8.40 -16.98 2.62
CA TRP A 35 -7.79 -16.89 1.29
C TRP A 35 -8.47 -17.76 0.20
N ASN A 36 -9.32 -17.13 -0.60
CA ASN A 36 -9.91 -17.80 -1.77
C ASN A 36 -8.92 -17.76 -2.93
N ILE A 37 -8.54 -18.93 -3.45
CA ILE A 37 -7.87 -19.02 -4.75
C ILE A 37 -8.92 -18.69 -5.82
N LEU A 38 -8.65 -17.67 -6.61
CA LEU A 38 -9.40 -17.27 -7.79
C LEU A 38 -8.66 -17.79 -9.02
N VAL A 39 -9.39 -18.46 -9.91
CA VAL A 39 -8.89 -18.89 -11.22
C VAL A 39 -9.73 -18.27 -12.34
N PRO A 40 -9.14 -18.01 -13.51
CA PRO A 40 -9.92 -17.72 -14.72
C PRO A 40 -10.94 -18.84 -14.96
N GLY A 41 -12.14 -18.45 -15.43
CA GLY A 41 -13.15 -19.44 -15.78
C GLY A 41 -12.67 -20.37 -16.91
N PRO A 42 -13.20 -21.61 -17.00
CA PRO A 42 -12.70 -22.67 -17.90
C PRO A 42 -12.79 -22.40 -19.42
N GLN A 43 -13.14 -21.18 -19.87
CA GLN A 43 -13.44 -20.89 -21.27
C GLN A 43 -12.62 -19.79 -21.94
N GLN A 44 -11.61 -19.17 -21.31
CA GLN A 44 -10.93 -18.04 -21.97
C GLN A 44 -9.42 -18.02 -21.75
N ALA A 45 -8.69 -18.54 -22.74
CA ALA A 45 -7.33 -18.07 -23.03
C ALA A 45 -7.43 -16.67 -23.63
N SER A 46 -6.91 -15.67 -22.93
CA SER A 46 -6.82 -14.29 -23.42
C SER A 46 -5.89 -14.23 -24.64
N SER A 47 -6.45 -14.01 -25.84
CA SER A 47 -5.73 -13.98 -27.12
C SER A 47 -5.14 -12.62 -27.51
N ARG A 48 -5.10 -11.63 -26.60
CA ARG A 48 -4.52 -10.32 -26.90
C ARG A 48 -3.32 -10.04 -26.02
N ALA A 49 -2.15 -9.92 -26.64
CA ALA A 49 -1.00 -9.24 -26.06
C ALA A 49 -1.39 -7.78 -25.80
N ARG A 50 -1.69 -7.46 -24.54
CA ARG A 50 -1.87 -6.08 -24.10
C ARG A 50 -0.48 -5.47 -23.96
N CYS A 51 -0.01 -4.78 -25.00
CA CYS A 51 1.04 -3.78 -24.84
C CYS A 51 0.45 -2.67 -23.97
N SER A 52 1.02 -2.42 -22.80
CA SER A 52 0.43 -1.53 -21.80
C SER A 52 1.36 -0.39 -21.47
N GLU A 53 0.79 0.82 -21.45
CA GLU A 53 1.40 2.04 -20.94
C GLU A 53 1.60 2.02 -19.42
N TYR A 54 1.05 1.02 -18.74
CA TYR A 54 1.08 0.86 -17.28
C TYR A 54 2.08 -0.21 -16.83
N PRO A 55 2.78 0.00 -15.70
CA PRO A 55 3.69 -0.98 -15.12
C PRO A 55 2.90 -2.16 -14.54
N TYR A 56 2.60 -3.17 -15.35
CA TYR A 56 2.02 -4.41 -14.83
C TYR A 56 2.99 -5.15 -13.92
N ALA A 57 2.43 -5.97 -13.03
CA ALA A 57 3.23 -6.80 -12.14
C ALA A 57 4.09 -7.81 -12.91
N ARG A 58 5.34 -8.01 -12.47
CA ARG A 58 6.20 -9.10 -12.92
C ARG A 58 5.63 -10.42 -12.39
N LYS A 59 5.58 -11.47 -13.23
CA LYS A 59 5.10 -12.80 -12.79
C LYS A 59 6.28 -13.64 -12.33
N GLU A 60 6.21 -14.21 -11.12
CA GLU A 60 7.24 -15.12 -10.61
C GLU A 60 7.03 -16.57 -11.08
N TYR A 61 5.77 -16.99 -11.32
CA TYR A 61 5.46 -18.34 -11.78
C TYR A 61 5.07 -18.40 -13.27
N THR A 62 5.38 -19.54 -13.89
CA THR A 62 5.11 -19.82 -15.32
C THR A 62 3.89 -20.72 -15.52
N GLU A 63 3.32 -21.27 -14.45
CA GLU A 63 2.21 -22.21 -14.51
C GLU A 63 0.85 -21.50 -14.62
N GLU A 64 0.01 -21.99 -15.55
CA GLU A 64 -1.40 -21.60 -15.69
C GLU A 64 -2.29 -22.70 -15.07
N PRO A 65 -3.44 -22.36 -14.45
CA PRO A 65 -4.05 -21.03 -14.42
C PRO A 65 -3.51 -20.12 -13.31
N LEU A 66 -3.45 -18.81 -13.57
CA LEU A 66 -3.17 -17.79 -12.57
C LEU A 66 -4.05 -17.96 -11.32
N GLN A 67 -3.42 -17.98 -10.15
CA GLN A 67 -4.06 -18.10 -8.85
C GLN A 67 -3.92 -16.78 -8.08
N PHE A 68 -5.05 -16.20 -7.68
CA PHE A 68 -5.07 -14.98 -6.85
C PHE A 68 -5.73 -15.26 -5.52
N TYR A 69 -5.23 -14.61 -4.48
CA TYR A 69 -5.83 -14.69 -3.16
C TYR A 69 -6.42 -13.33 -2.79
N TYR A 70 -7.72 -13.30 -2.53
CA TYR A 70 -8.42 -12.04 -2.22
C TYR A 70 -9.10 -12.09 -0.85
N THR A 71 -9.18 -10.92 -0.22
CA THR A 71 -9.95 -10.63 1.00
C THR A 71 -11.00 -9.58 0.69
N PHE A 72 -12.28 -9.89 0.94
CA PHE A 72 -13.39 -8.96 0.74
C PHE A 72 -13.35 -7.81 1.75
N ASN A 73 -13.30 -6.57 1.26
CA ASN A 73 -13.73 -5.39 2.00
C ASN A 73 -14.81 -4.68 1.17
N GLU A 74 -16.03 -4.60 1.71
CA GLU A 74 -17.11 -3.81 1.12
C GLU A 74 -17.11 -2.42 1.77
N SER A 75 -16.82 -1.38 0.99
CA SER A 75 -17.19 0.01 1.29
C SER A 75 -18.08 0.52 0.17
N LEU A 76 -19.40 0.44 0.37
CA LEU A 76 -20.39 1.03 -0.54
C LEU A 76 -20.74 2.43 -0.01
N ALA A 77 -20.38 3.48 -0.74
CA ALA A 77 -20.88 4.83 -0.49
C ALA A 77 -22.00 5.15 -1.48
N TYR A 78 -23.23 5.34 -0.98
CA TYR A 78 -24.36 5.80 -1.77
C TYR A 78 -24.39 7.34 -1.82
N ASN A 79 -24.61 7.87 -3.03
CA ASN A 79 -25.21 9.18 -3.32
C ASN A 79 -24.43 10.47 -2.97
N GLN A 80 -23.17 10.39 -2.54
CA GLN A 80 -22.23 11.53 -2.52
C GLN A 80 -20.87 11.06 -3.07
N THR A 81 -20.13 11.93 -3.77
CA THR A 81 -18.77 11.58 -4.21
C THR A 81 -17.92 11.36 -2.95
N SER A 82 -17.57 10.11 -2.66
CA SER A 82 -16.74 9.77 -1.50
C SER A 82 -15.40 10.50 -1.55
N ASP A 83 -14.80 10.75 -0.40
CA ASP A 83 -13.44 11.30 -0.34
C ASP A 83 -12.44 10.41 -1.09
N GLU A 84 -12.61 9.08 -1.01
CA GLU A 84 -11.86 8.13 -1.81
C GLU A 84 -11.93 8.45 -3.32
N LEU A 85 -13.12 8.63 -3.89
CA LEU A 85 -13.26 8.95 -5.31
C LEU A 85 -12.70 10.35 -5.65
N ARG A 86 -12.87 11.33 -4.75
CA ARG A 86 -12.28 12.67 -4.91
C ARG A 86 -10.75 12.60 -4.95
N ILE A 87 -10.16 11.78 -4.10
CA ILE A 87 -8.72 11.53 -4.03
C ILE A 87 -8.23 10.86 -5.30
N TRP A 88 -8.88 9.77 -5.73
CA TRP A 88 -8.54 9.07 -6.97
C TRP A 88 -8.55 10.01 -8.17
N ARG A 89 -9.59 10.85 -8.29
CA ARG A 89 -9.69 11.86 -9.35
C ARG A 89 -8.59 12.92 -9.27
N ARG A 90 -8.22 13.39 -8.06
CA ARG A 90 -7.12 14.35 -7.86
C ARG A 90 -5.78 13.75 -8.27
N LEU A 91 -5.47 12.55 -7.78
CA LEU A 91 -4.20 11.86 -8.06
C LEU A 91 -4.09 11.42 -9.53
N HIS A 92 -5.21 11.29 -10.24
CA HIS A 92 -5.24 11.01 -11.69
C HIS A 92 -5.45 12.24 -12.57
N SER A 93 -5.45 13.44 -12.00
CA SER A 93 -5.63 14.67 -12.80
C SER A 93 -4.41 14.94 -13.70
N PRO A 94 -4.60 15.68 -14.82
CA PRO A 94 -3.50 16.09 -15.68
C PRO A 94 -2.40 16.80 -14.88
N GLY A 95 -1.14 16.39 -15.08
CA GLY A 95 0.02 16.93 -14.36
C GLY A 95 0.36 16.21 -13.04
N ILE A 96 -0.59 15.50 -12.42
CA ILE A 96 -0.36 14.72 -11.19
C ILE A 96 -0.19 13.22 -11.51
N LYS A 97 -0.98 12.67 -12.44
CA LYS A 97 -1.01 11.22 -12.74
C LYS A 97 0.38 10.63 -13.02
N ASN A 98 1.22 11.34 -13.75
CA ASN A 98 2.55 10.87 -14.18
C ASN A 98 3.69 11.48 -13.35
N HIS A 99 3.37 12.13 -12.23
CA HIS A 99 4.39 12.70 -11.36
C HIS A 99 5.21 11.56 -10.71
N PRO A 100 6.56 11.61 -10.71
CA PRO A 100 7.39 10.49 -10.23
C PRO A 100 7.19 10.15 -8.75
N ARG A 101 6.70 11.10 -7.94
CA ARG A 101 6.35 10.89 -6.52
C ARG A 101 4.93 10.36 -6.31
N ASN A 102 4.09 10.39 -7.36
CA ASN A 102 2.74 9.84 -7.31
C ASN A 102 2.78 8.32 -7.47
N ARG A 103 3.00 7.63 -6.36
CA ARG A 103 3.04 6.16 -6.31
C ARG A 103 1.70 5.58 -5.86
N VAL A 104 0.60 6.03 -6.45
CA VAL A 104 -0.66 5.29 -6.34
C VAL A 104 -0.69 4.17 -7.34
N ILE A 105 -1.46 3.12 -7.06
CA ILE A 105 -1.64 2.08 -8.07
C ILE A 105 -2.34 2.71 -9.29
N PRO A 106 -1.87 2.43 -10.52
CA PRO A 106 -2.44 3.08 -11.69
C PRO A 106 -3.91 2.71 -11.90
N VAL A 107 -4.77 3.70 -12.11
CA VAL A 107 -6.15 3.44 -12.55
C VAL A 107 -6.18 3.25 -14.06
N LEU A 108 -6.65 2.09 -14.48
CA LEU A 108 -6.83 1.71 -15.88
C LEU A 108 -8.14 2.27 -16.44
N GLU A 109 -9.22 2.19 -15.65
CA GLU A 109 -10.56 2.60 -16.07
C GLU A 109 -11.46 2.88 -14.86
N TYR A 110 -12.39 3.82 -15.01
CA TYR A 110 -13.53 4.00 -14.10
C TYR A 110 -14.78 3.49 -14.80
N LEU A 111 -15.43 2.48 -14.22
CA LEU A 111 -16.67 1.91 -14.74
C LEU A 111 -17.85 2.37 -13.89
N GLU A 112 -18.91 2.83 -14.51
CA GLU A 112 -20.14 3.23 -13.83
C GLU A 112 -21.27 2.25 -14.13
N PHE A 113 -21.98 1.81 -13.10
CA PHE A 113 -23.16 0.97 -13.22
C PHE A 113 -24.10 1.22 -12.04
N ASP A 114 -25.33 1.63 -12.34
CA ASP A 114 -26.40 1.84 -11.35
C ASP A 114 -25.98 2.73 -10.16
N GLY A 115 -25.31 3.84 -10.48
CA GLY A 115 -24.81 4.79 -9.47
C GLY A 115 -23.57 4.33 -8.69
N LEU A 116 -23.06 3.12 -8.95
CA LEU A 116 -21.79 2.62 -8.41
C LEU A 116 -20.64 2.96 -9.35
N ILE A 117 -19.48 3.27 -8.77
CA ILE A 117 -18.23 3.49 -9.50
C ILE A 117 -17.25 2.38 -9.13
N PHE A 118 -16.81 1.63 -10.13
CA PHE A 118 -15.76 0.63 -10.02
C PHE A 118 -14.45 1.20 -10.57
N ILE A 119 -13.40 1.13 -9.78
CA ILE A 119 -12.07 1.57 -10.17
C ILE A 119 -11.27 0.34 -10.57
N VAL A 120 -10.88 0.26 -11.84
CA VAL A 120 -10.11 -0.86 -12.38
C VAL A 120 -8.63 -0.56 -12.24
N MET A 121 -7.90 -1.44 -11.57
CA MET A 121 -6.48 -1.30 -11.24
C MET A 121 -5.74 -2.61 -11.54
N PRO A 122 -4.43 -2.58 -11.83
CA PRO A 122 -3.63 -3.80 -11.91
C PRO A 122 -3.56 -4.48 -10.54
N TRP A 123 -3.34 -5.80 -10.53
CA TRP A 123 -3.10 -6.54 -9.30
C TRP A 123 -1.61 -6.56 -8.98
N TRP A 124 -1.22 -6.06 -7.81
CA TRP A 124 0.14 -6.05 -7.27
C TRP A 124 0.09 -6.71 -5.89
N ASP A 125 0.98 -7.67 -5.59
CA ASP A 125 0.98 -8.33 -4.28
C ASP A 125 1.61 -7.45 -3.18
N SER A 126 1.31 -7.75 -1.92
CA SER A 126 1.89 -7.04 -0.78
C SER A 126 3.39 -7.33 -0.67
N PRO A 127 4.25 -6.30 -0.42
CA PRO A 127 5.66 -6.51 -0.14
C PRO A 127 5.91 -7.32 1.14
N ALA A 128 4.91 -7.47 2.02
CA ALA A 128 5.02 -8.30 3.21
C ALA A 128 5.15 -9.81 2.89
N PHE A 129 4.87 -10.24 1.64
CA PHE A 129 5.01 -11.63 1.23
C PHE A 129 6.37 -11.97 0.63
N SER A 130 7.34 -11.04 0.65
CA SER A 130 8.66 -11.19 0.06
C SER A 130 9.73 -10.71 1.04
N ASP A 131 10.85 -11.43 1.11
CA ASP A 131 11.99 -11.05 1.95
C ASP A 131 12.93 -10.11 1.18
N TYR A 132 13.47 -9.11 1.86
CA TYR A 132 14.52 -8.25 1.33
C TYR A 132 15.88 -8.96 1.38
N ALA A 133 16.67 -8.90 0.31
CA ALA A 133 18.00 -9.50 0.22
C ALA A 133 19.07 -8.63 0.89
N THR A 134 19.06 -7.32 0.65
CA THR A 134 20.09 -6.37 1.10
C THR A 134 19.50 -5.20 1.88
N ALA A 135 20.35 -4.43 2.54
CA ALA A 135 19.94 -3.21 3.22
C ALA A 135 19.40 -2.16 2.24
N GLU A 136 19.98 -2.07 1.04
CA GLU A 136 19.54 -1.15 0.00
C GLU A 136 18.07 -1.34 -0.37
N GLU A 137 17.62 -2.60 -0.52
CA GLU A 137 16.23 -2.92 -0.87
C GLU A 137 15.24 -2.42 0.20
N ILE A 138 15.58 -2.61 1.48
CA ILE A 138 14.78 -2.14 2.62
C ILE A 138 14.72 -0.61 2.66
N LEU A 139 15.87 0.04 2.51
CA LEU A 139 15.96 1.50 2.57
C LEU A 139 15.30 2.15 1.35
N ASN A 140 15.34 1.51 0.18
CA ASN A 140 14.60 1.94 -1.00
C ASN A 140 13.08 1.87 -0.80
N MET A 141 12.59 0.76 -0.23
CA MET A 141 11.18 0.62 0.14
C MET A 141 10.74 1.72 1.12
N ALA A 142 11.50 1.94 2.19
CA ALA A 142 11.21 2.96 3.18
C ALA A 142 11.18 4.38 2.56
N GLU A 143 12.16 4.71 1.71
CA GLU A 143 12.19 6.00 1.02
C GLU A 143 10.98 6.19 0.09
N CYS A 144 10.62 5.18 -0.69
CA CYS A 144 9.46 5.24 -1.59
C CYS A 144 8.16 5.51 -0.84
N ILE A 145 7.94 4.88 0.32
CA ILE A 145 6.75 5.11 1.14
C ILE A 145 6.77 6.52 1.73
N LEU A 146 7.87 6.93 2.35
CA LEU A 146 8.00 8.28 2.95
C LEU A 146 7.83 9.39 1.90
N ASP A 147 8.42 9.22 0.71
CA ASP A 147 8.32 10.16 -0.40
C ASP A 147 6.88 10.31 -0.90
N THR A 148 6.13 9.19 -0.91
CA THR A 148 4.73 9.16 -1.33
C THR A 148 3.79 9.77 -0.28
N VAL A 149 4.04 9.53 1.01
CA VAL A 149 3.27 10.16 2.09
C VAL A 149 3.47 11.67 2.10
N ASP A 150 4.72 12.13 1.92
CA ASP A 150 4.98 13.56 1.78
C ASP A 150 4.28 14.16 0.55
N PHE A 151 4.28 13.44 -0.58
CA PHE A 151 3.55 13.84 -1.78
C PHE A 151 2.03 13.93 -1.55
N PHE A 152 1.43 12.99 -0.82
CA PHE A 152 0.03 13.09 -0.42
C PHE A 152 -0.23 14.32 0.43
N HIS A 153 0.65 14.62 1.39
CA HIS A 153 0.53 15.79 2.24
C HIS A 153 0.64 17.11 1.44
N GLU A 154 1.55 17.19 0.47
CA GLU A 154 1.63 18.29 -0.50
C GLU A 154 0.31 18.47 -1.26
N HIS A 155 -0.37 17.37 -1.60
CA HIS A 155 -1.68 17.36 -2.24
C HIS A 155 -2.89 17.38 -1.29
N ARG A 156 -2.65 17.65 0.00
CA ARG A 156 -3.67 17.79 1.04
C ARG A 156 -4.51 16.54 1.23
N ILE A 157 -3.87 15.40 1.12
CA ILE A 157 -4.45 14.07 1.30
C ILE A 157 -3.79 13.44 2.53
N VAL A 158 -4.60 12.80 3.36
CA VAL A 158 -4.14 11.99 4.50
C VAL A 158 -4.77 10.62 4.32
N HIS A 159 -3.97 9.59 4.10
CA HIS A 159 -4.46 8.25 3.81
C HIS A 159 -5.19 7.60 5.00
N ARG A 160 -4.66 7.80 6.22
CA ARG A 160 -5.11 7.26 7.50
C ARG A 160 -5.01 5.75 7.72
N ASP A 161 -4.46 5.00 6.77
CA ASP A 161 -4.35 3.54 6.91
C ASP A 161 -3.13 2.98 6.14
N ILE A 162 -1.99 3.63 6.26
CA ILE A 162 -0.74 3.19 5.65
C ILE A 162 -0.25 1.93 6.38
N THR A 163 -0.49 0.79 5.76
CA THR A 163 -0.05 -0.53 6.21
C THR A 163 0.50 -1.33 5.04
N PHE A 164 1.35 -2.34 5.28
CA PHE A 164 1.83 -3.20 4.20
C PHE A 164 0.73 -3.94 3.43
N GLN A 165 -0.48 -4.06 3.98
CA GLN A 165 -1.63 -4.64 3.26
C GLN A 165 -2.18 -3.68 2.19
N ASN A 166 -1.99 -2.38 2.39
CA ASN A 166 -2.41 -1.31 1.48
C ASN A 166 -1.24 -0.78 0.64
N ILE A 167 -0.14 -1.55 0.56
CA ILE A 167 1.00 -1.29 -0.30
C ILE A 167 1.12 -2.47 -1.25
N GLY A 168 1.11 -2.19 -2.56
CA GLY A 168 1.45 -3.14 -3.60
C GLY A 168 2.93 -3.04 -3.98
N LEU A 169 3.51 -4.17 -4.33
CA LEU A 169 4.77 -4.32 -5.04
C LEU A 169 4.44 -4.85 -6.44
N ASN A 170 5.08 -4.33 -7.49
CA ASN A 170 4.82 -4.69 -8.89
C ASN A 170 5.27 -6.12 -9.27
N VAL A 171 4.79 -7.12 -8.52
CA VAL A 171 5.04 -8.54 -8.68
C VAL A 171 3.78 -9.33 -8.30
N ILE A 172 3.62 -10.51 -8.90
CA ILE A 172 2.72 -11.56 -8.44
C ILE A 172 3.60 -12.65 -7.83
N ILE A 173 3.52 -12.81 -6.51
CA ILE A 173 4.39 -13.69 -5.73
C ILE A 173 3.82 -15.10 -5.73
N ASP A 174 4.67 -16.08 -5.99
CA ASP A 174 4.30 -17.48 -5.82
C ASP A 174 4.18 -17.82 -4.33
N LYS A 175 2.95 -17.93 -3.84
CA LYS A 175 2.67 -18.18 -2.42
C LYS A 175 3.00 -19.61 -1.98
N ASN A 176 3.42 -20.50 -2.89
CA ASN A 176 4.00 -21.78 -2.52
C ASN A 176 5.41 -21.64 -1.95
N HIS A 177 6.09 -20.53 -2.27
CA HIS A 177 7.38 -20.19 -1.70
C HIS A 177 7.21 -19.30 -0.48
N ASN A 178 7.84 -19.68 0.63
CA ASN A 178 7.76 -18.93 1.88
C ASN A 178 8.71 -17.72 1.82
N PHE A 179 8.16 -16.53 1.63
CA PHE A 179 8.89 -15.25 1.55
C PHE A 179 10.08 -15.27 0.58
N PRO A 180 9.84 -15.49 -0.74
CA PRO A 180 10.90 -15.44 -1.74
C PRO A 180 11.63 -14.08 -1.72
N LYS A 181 12.88 -14.08 -2.19
CA LYS A 181 13.73 -12.88 -2.37
C LYS A 181 13.80 -12.50 -3.85
N GLY A 182 14.33 -11.33 -4.16
CA GLY A 182 14.61 -10.89 -5.54
C GLY A 182 13.52 -10.00 -6.13
N HIS A 183 12.50 -9.62 -5.35
CA HIS A 183 11.42 -8.76 -5.81
C HIS A 183 11.65 -7.27 -5.53
N HIS A 184 12.62 -6.95 -4.69
CA HIS A 184 12.83 -5.61 -4.15
C HIS A 184 14.03 -4.86 -4.74
N ASP A 185 14.64 -5.36 -5.82
CA ASP A 185 15.72 -4.66 -6.54
C ASP A 185 15.28 -3.22 -6.84
N PRO A 186 15.99 -2.18 -6.34
CA PRO A 186 15.63 -0.79 -6.55
C PRO A 186 15.45 -0.37 -8.03
N LYS A 187 16.04 -1.10 -8.98
CA LYS A 187 15.92 -0.84 -10.41
C LYS A 187 14.61 -1.33 -11.02
N GLU A 188 13.96 -2.31 -10.39
CA GLU A 188 12.75 -2.96 -10.91
C GLU A 188 11.52 -2.78 -10.00
N ALA A 189 11.76 -2.70 -8.70
CA ALA A 189 10.73 -2.65 -7.68
C ALA A 189 9.98 -1.31 -7.69
N LEU A 190 8.69 -1.39 -7.96
CA LEU A 190 7.75 -0.29 -7.82
C LEU A 190 6.81 -0.61 -6.67
N TYR A 191 6.70 0.34 -5.75
CA TYR A 191 5.73 0.31 -4.67
C TYR A 191 4.56 1.22 -5.01
N ALA A 192 3.35 0.81 -4.69
CA ALA A 192 2.15 1.62 -4.88
C ALA A 192 1.24 1.58 -3.66
N ILE A 193 0.67 2.72 -3.27
CA ILE A 193 -0.32 2.81 -2.20
C ILE A 193 -1.72 2.68 -2.79
N ILE A 194 -2.58 1.93 -2.08
CA ILE A 194 -3.98 1.64 -2.46
C ILE A 194 -4.91 1.84 -1.26
N ASP A 195 -6.22 1.75 -1.50
CA ASP A 195 -7.29 1.76 -0.47
C ASP A 195 -7.43 3.09 0.28
N PHE A 196 -8.11 4.06 -0.36
CA PHE A 196 -8.34 5.38 0.21
C PHE A 196 -9.66 5.45 1.02
N GLY A 197 -10.21 4.31 1.46
CA GLY A 197 -11.52 4.25 2.12
C GLY A 197 -11.59 5.00 3.47
N PHE A 198 -10.45 5.17 4.16
CA PHE A 198 -10.34 5.95 5.40
C PHE A 198 -9.77 7.35 5.21
N SER A 199 -9.40 7.70 3.99
CA SER A 199 -8.61 8.88 3.72
C SER A 199 -9.41 10.17 3.81
N LEU A 200 -8.69 11.27 4.00
CA LEU A 200 -9.23 12.63 4.03
C LEU A 200 -8.60 13.43 2.91
N ILE A 201 -9.38 14.36 2.35
CA ILE A 201 -8.93 15.28 1.32
C ILE A 201 -9.37 16.71 1.65
N TYR A 202 -8.40 17.61 1.72
CA TYR A 202 -8.62 19.03 2.02
C TYR A 202 -8.44 19.90 0.76
N PRO A 203 -8.98 21.13 0.74
CA PRO A 203 -8.63 22.15 -0.25
C PRO A 203 -7.11 22.41 -0.30
N TYR A 204 -6.57 22.79 -1.46
CA TYR A 204 -5.12 23.00 -1.63
C TYR A 204 -4.58 24.14 -0.76
N GLU A 205 -5.43 25.14 -0.53
CA GLU A 205 -5.16 26.35 0.22
C GLU A 205 -5.13 26.10 1.72
N THR A 206 -5.57 24.94 2.19
CA THR A 206 -5.55 24.58 3.61
C THR A 206 -4.12 24.54 4.15
N PRO A 207 -3.77 25.34 5.18
CA PRO A 207 -2.48 25.26 5.84
C PRO A 207 -2.35 23.93 6.60
N LEU A 208 -1.28 23.17 6.37
CA LEU A 208 -1.07 21.85 6.98
C LEU A 208 -1.05 21.91 8.50
N GLU A 209 -0.42 22.96 9.01
CA GLU A 209 -0.13 23.21 10.43
C GLU A 209 -1.40 23.47 11.24
N GLU A 210 -2.44 24.00 10.60
CA GLU A 210 -3.69 24.42 11.25
C GLU A 210 -4.77 23.33 11.23
N VAL A 211 -4.58 22.26 10.46
CA VAL A 211 -5.57 21.19 10.36
C VAL A 211 -5.62 20.38 11.65
N THR A 212 -6.84 20.15 12.13
CA THR A 212 -7.10 19.20 13.21
C THR A 212 -8.21 18.22 12.85
N THR A 213 -8.14 17.02 13.42
CA THR A 213 -9.20 16.03 13.35
C THR A 213 -9.29 15.26 14.66
N THR A 214 -10.50 14.82 15.01
CA THR A 214 -10.74 13.86 16.10
C THR A 214 -10.82 12.42 15.61
N LEU A 215 -10.72 12.21 14.29
CA LEU A 215 -10.77 10.88 13.71
C LEU A 215 -9.54 10.06 14.12
N ARG A 216 -9.77 8.75 14.34
CA ARG A 216 -8.71 7.79 14.63
C ARG A 216 -7.89 7.46 13.39
N TYR A 217 -6.63 7.08 13.58
CA TYR A 217 -5.87 6.39 12.55
C TYR A 217 -6.35 4.93 12.43
N GLY A 218 -6.27 4.33 11.24
CA GLY A 218 -6.86 3.03 10.93
C GLY A 218 -6.44 1.91 11.89
N CYS A 219 -5.17 1.89 12.27
CA CYS A 219 -4.61 0.91 13.21
C CYS A 219 -4.85 1.22 14.71
N GLU A 220 -5.47 2.36 15.05
CA GLU A 220 -5.82 2.67 16.44
C GLU A 220 -6.99 1.82 16.91
N VAL A 221 -6.81 1.15 18.05
CA VAL A 221 -7.83 0.28 18.66
C VAL A 221 -8.81 1.14 19.45
N PRO A 222 -10.10 1.22 19.06
CA PRO A 222 -11.06 2.14 19.69
C PRO A 222 -11.19 1.98 21.21
N SER A 223 -11.14 0.74 21.72
CA SER A 223 -11.24 0.46 23.16
C SER A 223 -10.04 0.95 23.99
N LYS A 224 -8.94 1.34 23.34
CA LYS A 224 -7.74 1.90 23.99
C LYS A 224 -7.67 3.42 23.90
N ILE A 225 -8.55 4.04 23.12
CA ILE A 225 -8.63 5.50 23.00
C ILE A 225 -9.43 5.99 24.20
N LYS A 226 -8.74 6.63 25.16
CA LYS A 226 -9.39 7.23 26.33
C LYS A 226 -10.22 8.45 25.95
N GLU A 227 -9.72 9.23 25.00
CA GLU A 227 -10.35 10.46 24.52
C GLU A 227 -9.97 10.72 23.05
N TYR A 228 -10.95 11.12 22.24
CA TYR A 228 -10.74 11.53 20.86
C TYR A 228 -10.29 12.99 20.80
N ARG A 229 -9.04 13.25 21.19
CA ARG A 229 -8.46 14.60 21.13
C ARG A 229 -8.29 15.07 19.68
N ALA A 230 -8.37 16.38 19.47
CA ALA A 230 -8.05 17.00 18.20
C ALA A 230 -6.54 16.91 17.94
N ARG A 231 -6.15 16.38 16.77
CA ARG A 231 -4.75 16.13 16.39
C ARG A 231 -4.49 16.59 14.96
N ASN A 232 -3.27 16.97 14.65
CA ASN A 232 -2.88 17.22 13.28
C ASN A 232 -2.83 15.88 12.51
N PRO A 233 -3.66 15.67 11.48
CA PRO A 233 -3.75 14.39 10.78
C PRO A 233 -2.48 14.05 9.98
N PHE A 234 -1.75 15.06 9.50
CA PHE A 234 -0.54 14.88 8.69
C PHE A 234 0.65 14.39 9.54
N THR A 235 0.86 14.98 10.72
CA THR A 235 1.92 14.50 11.63
C THR A 235 1.55 13.16 12.27
N LEU A 236 0.25 12.91 12.48
CA LEU A 236 -0.25 11.60 12.92
C LEU A 236 0.04 10.49 11.89
N GLU A 237 -0.25 10.74 10.61
CA GLU A 237 0.07 9.81 9.52
C GLU A 237 1.57 9.57 9.40
N THR A 238 2.37 10.63 9.51
CA THR A 238 3.84 10.52 9.50
C THR A 238 4.32 9.58 10.61
N HIS A 239 3.83 9.75 11.84
CA HIS A 239 4.20 8.89 12.96
C HIS A 239 3.83 7.43 12.73
N TYR A 240 2.60 7.14 12.30
CA TYR A 240 2.17 5.76 12.07
C TYR A 240 2.86 5.11 10.87
N THR A 241 3.20 5.89 9.83
CA THR A 241 4.01 5.43 8.70
C THR A 241 5.40 5.02 9.17
N VAL A 242 6.08 5.87 9.94
CA VAL A 242 7.41 5.56 10.50
C VAL A 242 7.36 4.33 11.42
N LYS A 243 6.31 4.23 12.25
CA LYS A 243 6.08 3.07 13.12
C LYS A 243 5.82 1.78 12.34
N MET A 244 5.16 1.87 11.19
CA MET A 244 4.95 0.72 10.33
C MET A 244 6.27 0.26 9.69
N ILE A 245 7.06 1.22 9.19
CA ILE A 245 8.36 0.96 8.54
C ILE A 245 9.39 0.39 9.54
N GLU A 246 9.38 0.81 10.81
CA GLU A 246 10.40 0.42 11.80
C GLU A 246 10.60 -1.10 11.90
N GLY A 247 9.50 -1.86 11.76
CA GLY A 247 9.52 -3.31 11.86
C GLY A 247 10.32 -3.97 10.73
N ALA A 248 10.25 -3.43 9.52
CA ALA A 248 11.03 -3.93 8.39
C ALA A 248 12.44 -3.32 8.37
N ALA A 249 12.58 -2.05 8.75
CA ALA A 249 13.83 -1.31 8.58
C ALA A 249 14.86 -1.57 9.69
N ARG A 250 14.44 -1.70 10.96
CA ARG A 250 15.41 -1.80 12.08
C ARG A 250 16.21 -3.11 12.10
N VAL A 251 15.92 -4.07 11.21
CA VAL A 251 16.77 -5.26 11.03
C VAL A 251 18.20 -4.90 10.60
N VAL A 252 18.38 -3.77 9.91
CA VAL A 252 19.72 -3.32 9.48
C VAL A 252 20.50 -2.62 10.58
N GLU A 253 19.87 -2.31 11.72
CA GLU A 253 20.50 -1.61 12.86
C GLU A 253 21.75 -2.33 13.40
N LYS A 254 21.87 -3.65 13.20
CA LYS A 254 23.05 -4.44 13.58
C LYS A 254 24.34 -3.98 12.88
N PHE A 255 24.24 -3.40 11.69
CA PHE A 255 25.38 -2.98 10.88
C PHE A 255 25.25 -1.54 10.33
N ILE A 256 24.09 -0.90 10.52
CA ILE A 256 23.83 0.53 10.32
C ILE A 256 23.21 1.08 11.61
N PRO A 257 24.01 1.31 12.68
CA PRO A 257 23.48 1.68 14.00
C PRO A 257 22.68 2.98 14.01
N GLU A 258 22.89 3.88 13.05
CA GLU A 258 22.20 5.16 12.88
C GLU A 258 20.70 5.01 12.62
N ILE A 259 20.28 3.83 12.13
CA ILE A 259 18.87 3.52 11.86
C ILE A 259 18.04 3.52 13.14
N GLY A 260 18.59 3.01 14.25
CA GLY A 260 17.89 2.98 15.54
C GLY A 260 17.50 4.39 16.03
N PRO A 261 18.48 5.30 16.21
CA PRO A 261 18.23 6.69 16.58
C PRO A 261 17.27 7.41 15.63
N PHE A 262 17.36 7.20 14.32
CA PHE A 262 16.42 7.80 13.36
C PHE A 262 14.95 7.49 13.70
N PHE A 263 14.62 6.22 13.95
CA PHE A 263 13.26 5.83 14.32
C PHE A 263 12.89 6.34 15.72
N ASP A 264 13.79 6.20 16.69
CA ASP A 264 13.55 6.58 18.08
C ASP A 264 13.25 8.08 18.22
N ASP A 265 13.99 8.95 17.51
CA ASP A 265 13.81 10.40 17.53
C ASP A 265 12.43 10.85 17.04
N ILE A 266 11.81 10.09 16.14
CA ILE A 266 10.48 10.42 15.59
C ILE A 266 9.37 9.79 16.43
N LEU A 267 9.58 8.55 16.89
CA LEU A 267 8.54 7.77 17.56
C LEU A 267 8.39 8.08 19.06
N LYS A 268 9.43 8.62 19.70
CA LYS A 268 9.42 8.96 21.14
C LYS A 268 9.09 10.43 21.41
N VAL A 269 8.99 11.26 20.37
CA VAL A 269 8.65 12.68 20.52
C VAL A 269 7.18 12.83 20.93
N GLU A 270 6.91 13.80 21.80
CA GLU A 270 5.55 14.18 22.21
C GLU A 270 4.71 14.54 20.98
N GLU A 271 3.41 14.23 21.02
CA GLU A 271 2.56 14.29 19.83
C GLU A 271 2.51 15.68 19.18
N GLU A 272 2.54 16.72 20.01
CA GLU A 272 2.49 18.13 19.62
C GLU A 272 3.77 18.56 18.87
N ASN A 273 4.86 17.82 19.03
CA ASN A 273 6.17 18.09 18.43
C ASN A 273 6.51 17.13 17.28
N ARG A 274 5.57 16.28 16.86
CA ARG A 274 5.81 15.32 15.78
C ARG A 274 6.11 16.04 14.46
N PRO A 275 7.16 15.62 13.73
CA PRO A 275 7.54 16.25 12.47
C PRO A 275 6.52 15.94 11.35
N PHE A 276 6.51 16.79 10.32
CA PHE A 276 5.82 16.49 9.08
C PHE A 276 6.62 15.51 8.20
N ALA A 277 5.92 14.86 7.26
CA ALA A 277 6.53 13.90 6.34
C ALA A 277 7.76 14.47 5.58
N ARG A 278 7.71 15.73 5.10
CA ARG A 278 8.85 16.41 4.47
C ARG A 278 10.12 16.40 5.31
N GLU A 279 10.01 16.66 6.61
CA GLU A 279 11.16 16.70 7.52
C GLU A 279 11.71 15.29 7.74
N VAL A 280 10.82 14.30 7.93
CA VAL A 280 11.21 12.90 8.09
C VAL A 280 11.89 12.37 6.82
N LEU A 281 11.32 12.63 5.65
CA LEU A 281 11.86 12.24 4.36
C LEU A 281 13.24 12.87 4.11
N GLN A 282 13.39 14.16 4.41
CA GLN A 282 14.68 14.84 4.28
C GLN A 282 15.74 14.19 5.17
N ARG A 283 15.43 13.95 6.45
CA ARG A 283 16.32 13.26 7.39
C ARG A 283 16.67 11.85 6.93
N PHE A 284 15.69 11.12 6.40
CA PHE A 284 15.90 9.75 5.90
C PHE A 284 16.83 9.73 4.68
N ARG A 285 16.62 10.66 3.73
CA ARG A 285 17.49 10.81 2.55
C ARG A 285 18.91 11.18 2.93
N GLN A 286 19.08 12.07 3.91
CA GLN A 286 20.40 12.42 4.44
C GLN A 286 21.10 11.21 5.07
N LEU A 287 20.39 10.44 5.90
CA LEU A 287 20.91 9.21 6.49
C LEU A 287 21.31 8.20 5.42
N LYS A 288 20.43 7.94 4.44
CA LYS A 288 20.70 7.00 3.35
C LYS A 288 21.91 7.44 2.50
N ALA A 289 22.06 8.74 2.25
CA ALA A 289 23.16 9.30 1.48
C ALA A 289 24.52 9.23 2.22
N SER A 290 24.53 9.11 3.55
CA SER A 290 25.78 8.95 4.32
C SER A 290 26.27 7.50 4.38
N LEU A 291 25.49 6.52 3.92
CA LEU A 291 25.84 5.11 3.99
C LEU A 291 26.84 4.72 2.90
N THR A 292 27.75 3.79 3.23
CA THR A 292 28.70 3.27 2.25
C THR A 292 28.05 2.21 1.35
N PRO A 293 28.60 1.97 0.14
CA PRO A 293 28.17 0.86 -0.70
C PRO A 293 28.23 -0.48 0.04
N GLU A 294 29.23 -0.73 0.88
CA GLU A 294 29.36 -1.98 1.63
C GLU A 294 28.19 -2.17 2.61
N GLN A 295 27.77 -1.11 3.31
CA GLN A 295 26.60 -1.15 4.18
C GLN A 295 25.32 -1.44 3.39
N LEU A 296 25.13 -0.77 2.24
CA LEU A 296 23.96 -0.95 1.38
C LEU A 296 23.85 -2.37 0.80
N HIS A 297 24.97 -2.97 0.40
CA HIS A 297 25.02 -4.33 -0.15
C HIS A 297 25.05 -5.42 0.93
N THR A 298 25.08 -5.06 2.21
CA THR A 298 25.13 -6.04 3.31
C THR A 298 23.87 -6.92 3.29
N PRO A 299 24.01 -8.26 3.26
CA PRO A 299 22.88 -9.17 3.27
C PRO A 299 22.09 -9.10 4.57
N VAL A 300 20.76 -9.09 4.45
CA VAL A 300 19.85 -9.06 5.60
C VAL A 300 19.54 -10.48 6.06
N GLN A 301 19.74 -10.75 7.36
CA GLN A 301 19.52 -12.07 7.97
C GLN A 301 18.17 -12.20 8.68
N ASP A 302 17.63 -11.07 9.17
CA ASP A 302 16.38 -11.03 9.91
C ASP A 302 15.22 -10.58 9.02
N ARG A 303 14.02 -11.11 9.24
CA ARG A 303 12.80 -10.74 8.52
C ARG A 303 12.18 -9.46 9.10
N TYR A 304 12.14 -9.34 10.42
CA TYR A 304 11.58 -8.16 11.06
C TYR A 304 12.18 -7.91 12.45
N TRP A 305 12.08 -6.67 12.88
CA TRP A 305 12.38 -6.18 14.22
C TRP A 305 11.07 -5.90 14.97
N LYS A 306 11.04 -6.19 16.27
CA LYS A 306 9.90 -5.83 17.13
C LYS A 306 10.34 -5.65 18.56
N ARG A 307 10.16 -4.44 19.11
CA ARG A 307 10.39 -4.11 20.54
C ARG A 307 11.78 -4.54 21.03
N GLY A 308 12.81 -4.17 20.27
CA GLY A 308 14.21 -4.45 20.59
C GLY A 308 14.67 -5.89 20.28
N LYS A 309 13.84 -6.70 19.63
CA LYS A 309 14.18 -8.08 19.24
C LYS A 309 14.19 -8.22 17.71
N PHE A 310 15.16 -9.00 17.23
CA PHE A 310 15.31 -9.37 15.83
C PHE A 310 14.75 -10.78 15.62
N TYR A 311 14.05 -10.99 14.50
CA TYR A 311 13.43 -12.26 14.15
C TYR A 311 14.02 -12.74 12.83
N SER A 312 14.70 -13.89 12.84
CA SER A 312 15.33 -14.47 11.66
C SER A 312 14.33 -14.85 10.57
N LYS A 313 14.81 -14.96 9.33
CA LYS A 313 14.05 -15.49 8.20
C LYS A 313 13.66 -16.95 8.37
#